data_AF-A0A844XVM0-F1
#
_entry.id   AF-A0A844XVM0-F1
#
_cell.length_a   1.000
_cell.length_b   1.000
_cell.length_c   1.000
_cell.angle_alpha   90.00
_cell.angle_beta   90.00
_cell.angle_gamma   90.00
#
_symmetry.space_group_name_H-M   'P 1'
#
loop_
_entity.id
_entity.type
_entity.pdbx_description
1 polymer ?
#
loop_
_entity_poly.entity_id
_entity_poly.type
_entity_poly.pdbx_seq_one_letter_code
_entity_poly.pdbx_strand_id
1 'polypeptide(L)'
;MLYVILTALATLLVVGLALWFLRKRLNWGPQSIHSPHFAHHIHKPRASKFIADIQRDAAIDHFGPRKDPMAWELRKMVARKAAFGDDTLVKALPGDAGDTPTEKVLMLSGGGQWGAYGAGLFKALHDASPDALAMKNVKVITGISTGSLQTLLLMVALDGNARKETRQYAIKRLEWGYSPRHESEVVDNRGMAQMLLRGAQAGTGPLRKRIRDAIYENCDATIIEAIRDSSIEGYIGFVEANCGHFHYADVRELVRTAPDNEAAVEALTAAAMASSAMPVFHQQLRVTGLEQGDRSLYDGGVRRSVFFERAVEEMHEEIKKRAGHPADANPSGKEQARVTPDFFVVRNGPTVRTPAPHLDGSDDPLGNGKRGYDLLVNESEIGAIANLRLLNPHGTIWVTTADGWDCFDCQCPDADCSKGDEMFKPGFMTCLRDLGRHKATREDGPWWELSKL
;
A
#
# COMPACT_ATOMS: atom_id res chain seq x y z
N MET A 1 -3.20 43.15 -44.95
CA MET A 1 -3.44 41.71 -44.69
C MET A 1 -2.41 41.12 -43.74
N LEU A 2 -1.10 41.24 -44.02
CA LEU A 2 -0.02 40.71 -43.17
C LEU A 2 -0.03 41.27 -41.72
N TYR A 3 -0.29 42.57 -41.56
CA TYR A 3 -0.37 43.23 -40.25
C TYR A 3 -1.51 42.68 -39.38
N VAL A 4 -2.68 42.44 -39.97
CA VAL A 4 -3.86 41.87 -39.28
C VAL A 4 -3.60 40.44 -38.80
N ILE A 5 -2.93 39.63 -39.63
CA ILE A 5 -2.52 38.26 -39.29
C ILE A 5 -1.50 38.27 -38.14
N LEU A 6 -0.51 39.16 -38.18
CA LEU A 6 0.49 39.30 -37.12
C LEU A 6 -0.13 39.73 -35.78
N THR A 7 -1.08 40.68 -35.79
CA THR A 7 -1.81 41.07 -34.57
C THR A 7 -2.69 39.95 -34.02
N ALA A 8 -3.34 39.16 -34.88
CA ALA A 8 -4.14 38.01 -34.44
C ALA A 8 -3.27 36.92 -33.81
N LEU A 9 -2.12 36.60 -34.42
CA LEU A 9 -1.15 35.63 -33.88
C LEU A 9 -0.55 36.09 -32.54
N ALA A 10 -0.19 37.38 -32.43
CA ALA A 10 0.33 37.94 -31.18
C ALA A 10 -0.73 37.89 -30.07
N THR A 11 -2.00 38.16 -30.39
CA THR A 11 -3.11 38.09 -29.43
C THR A 11 -3.35 36.64 -28.98
N LEU A 12 -3.35 35.67 -29.91
CA LEU A 12 -3.48 34.25 -29.58
C LEU A 12 -2.31 33.75 -28.73
N LEU A 13 -1.08 34.22 -28.99
CA LEU A 13 0.10 33.89 -28.20
C LEU A 13 -0.02 34.44 -26.76
N VAL A 14 -0.42 35.71 -26.61
CA VAL A 14 -0.59 36.35 -25.30
C VAL A 14 -1.72 35.69 -24.52
N VAL A 15 -2.85 35.38 -25.14
CA VAL A 15 -3.96 34.63 -24.52
C VAL A 15 -3.51 33.22 -24.15
N GLY A 16 -2.76 32.54 -25.03
CA GLY A 16 -2.21 31.21 -24.75
C GLY A 16 -1.24 31.20 -23.57
N LEU A 17 -0.33 32.18 -23.50
CA LEU A 17 0.60 32.36 -22.38
C LEU A 17 -0.12 32.73 -21.09
N ALA A 18 -1.13 33.60 -21.14
CA ALA A 18 -1.94 33.97 -19.99
C ALA A 18 -2.75 32.77 -19.46
N LEU A 19 -3.37 31.98 -20.35
CA LEU A 19 -4.06 30.74 -20.00
C LEU A 19 -3.09 29.70 -19.44
N TRP A 20 -1.90 29.56 -20.01
CA TRP A 20 -0.85 28.68 -19.48
C TRP A 20 -0.39 29.12 -18.08
N PHE A 21 -0.19 30.43 -17.87
CA PHE A 21 0.21 30.99 -16.59
C PHE A 21 -0.89 30.84 -15.53
N LEU A 22 -2.17 31.09 -15.90
CA LEU A 22 -3.32 30.82 -15.04
C LEU A 22 -3.44 29.33 -14.71
N ARG A 23 -3.30 28.45 -15.70
CA ARG A 23 -3.33 27.00 -15.51
C ARG A 23 -2.27 26.55 -14.51
N LYS A 24 -1.05 27.08 -14.63
CA LYS A 24 0.07 26.80 -13.71
C LYS A 24 -0.16 27.38 -12.32
N ARG A 25 -0.68 28.61 -12.21
CA ARG A 25 -1.01 29.22 -10.91
C ARG A 25 -2.18 28.57 -10.20
N LEU A 26 -3.16 28.07 -10.92
CA LEU A 26 -4.39 27.46 -10.38
C LEU A 26 -4.25 25.95 -10.13
N ASN A 27 -3.09 25.35 -10.39
CA ASN A 27 -2.84 23.90 -10.33
C ASN A 27 -3.89 23.10 -11.13
N TRP A 28 -4.16 23.53 -12.37
CA TRP A 28 -5.11 22.87 -13.26
C TRP A 28 -4.48 21.65 -13.95
N GLY A 29 -5.03 20.47 -13.66
CA GLY A 29 -4.62 19.19 -14.23
C GLY A 29 -3.94 18.26 -13.22
N PRO A 30 -3.25 17.20 -13.70
CA PRO A 30 -2.60 16.23 -12.83
C PRO A 30 -1.47 16.88 -12.03
N GLN A 31 -1.24 16.39 -10.81
CA GLN A 31 -0.05 16.76 -10.05
C GLN A 31 1.17 16.09 -10.68
N SER A 32 2.21 16.86 -10.99
CA SER A 32 3.44 16.31 -11.58
C SER A 32 4.57 16.17 -10.56
N ILE A 33 5.26 15.03 -10.63
CA ILE A 33 6.53 14.78 -9.95
C ILE A 33 7.58 14.43 -11.00
N HIS A 34 8.68 15.17 -11.03
CA HIS A 34 9.79 14.88 -11.93
C HIS A 34 10.74 13.89 -11.25
N SER A 35 10.81 12.67 -11.77
CA SER A 35 11.64 11.60 -11.20
C SER A 35 12.11 10.65 -12.28
N PRO A 36 13.19 10.97 -13.01
CA PRO A 36 13.70 10.17 -14.12
C PRO A 36 13.98 8.70 -13.77
N HIS A 37 14.42 8.45 -12.54
CA HIS A 37 14.78 7.11 -12.06
C HIS A 37 13.59 6.25 -11.62
N PHE A 38 12.39 6.83 -11.56
CA PHE A 38 11.20 6.14 -11.06
C PHE A 38 10.93 4.85 -11.84
N ALA A 39 11.02 4.90 -13.18
CA ALA A 39 10.65 3.78 -14.05
C ALA A 39 11.56 2.54 -13.94
N HIS A 40 12.79 2.67 -13.42
CA HIS A 40 13.78 1.59 -13.46
C HIS A 40 13.40 0.39 -12.57
N HIS A 41 12.63 0.64 -11.51
CA HIS A 41 12.23 -0.37 -10.54
C HIS A 41 10.71 -0.48 -10.42
N ILE A 42 10.01 -0.15 -11.51
CA ILE A 42 8.58 -0.42 -11.65
C ILE A 42 8.39 -1.71 -12.43
N HIS A 43 7.67 -2.63 -11.82
CA HIS A 43 7.40 -3.95 -12.37
C HIS A 43 5.93 -4.06 -12.76
N LYS A 44 5.68 -4.64 -13.93
CA LYS A 44 4.34 -5.10 -14.33
C LYS A 44 4.23 -6.59 -13.97
N PRO A 45 3.50 -6.97 -12.90
CA PRO A 45 3.32 -8.39 -12.61
C PRO A 45 2.62 -9.09 -13.77
N ARG A 46 2.96 -10.36 -13.98
CA ARG A 46 2.17 -11.22 -14.89
C ARG A 46 0.77 -11.40 -14.31
N ALA A 47 -0.21 -11.58 -15.20
CA ALA A 47 -1.50 -12.10 -14.78
C ALA A 47 -1.28 -13.48 -14.14
N SER A 48 -2.07 -13.78 -13.11
CA SER A 48 -2.15 -15.13 -12.55
C SER A 48 -2.78 -16.08 -13.58
N LYS A 49 -2.57 -17.39 -13.45
CA LYS A 49 -3.19 -18.39 -14.35
C LYS A 49 -4.70 -18.20 -14.39
N PHE A 50 -5.33 -18.04 -13.22
CA PHE A 50 -6.77 -17.84 -13.13
C PHE A 50 -7.26 -16.56 -13.83
N ILE A 51 -6.51 -15.45 -13.69
CA ILE A 51 -6.85 -14.20 -14.39
C ILE A 51 -6.64 -14.36 -15.90
N ALA A 52 -5.57 -15.04 -16.32
CA ALA A 52 -5.33 -15.33 -17.73
C ALA A 52 -6.44 -16.20 -18.34
N ASP A 53 -6.98 -17.17 -17.58
CA ASP A 53 -8.11 -17.99 -18.02
C ASP A 53 -9.40 -17.15 -18.18
N ILE A 54 -9.69 -16.26 -17.22
CA ILE A 54 -10.81 -15.31 -17.32
C ILE A 54 -10.64 -14.37 -18.51
N GLN A 55 -9.40 -13.95 -18.76
CA GLN A 55 -9.04 -13.02 -19.83
C GLN A 55 -8.56 -13.71 -21.10
N ARG A 56 -8.86 -15.01 -21.28
CA ARG A 56 -8.31 -15.81 -22.38
C ARG A 56 -8.55 -15.18 -23.75
N ASP A 57 -9.71 -14.57 -23.92
CA ASP A 57 -10.13 -13.95 -25.18
C ASP A 57 -9.74 -12.46 -25.26
N ALA A 58 -9.13 -11.92 -24.21
CA ALA A 58 -8.57 -10.58 -24.23
C ALA A 58 -7.21 -10.60 -24.93
N ALA A 59 -7.00 -9.71 -25.91
CA ALA A 59 -5.71 -9.53 -26.59
C ALA A 59 -4.70 -8.79 -25.69
N ILE A 60 -4.50 -9.26 -24.46
CA ILE A 60 -3.62 -8.67 -23.46
C ILE A 60 -2.33 -9.50 -23.41
N ASP A 61 -1.20 -8.80 -23.42
CA ASP A 61 0.08 -9.44 -23.15
C ASP A 61 0.16 -9.86 -21.67
N HIS A 62 -0.10 -11.15 -21.43
CA HIS A 62 0.05 -11.79 -20.13
C HIS A 62 1.52 -12.04 -19.75
N PHE A 63 2.48 -11.77 -20.65
CA PHE A 63 3.91 -11.98 -20.43
C PHE A 63 4.59 -10.74 -19.82
N GLY A 64 4.42 -10.53 -18.52
CA GLY A 64 5.34 -9.74 -17.71
C GLY A 64 6.79 -10.28 -17.72
N PRO A 65 7.74 -9.66 -17.02
CA PRO A 65 9.14 -10.09 -17.00
C PRO A 65 9.28 -11.54 -16.52
N ARG A 66 10.29 -12.26 -17.04
CA ARG A 66 10.54 -13.68 -16.70
C ARG A 66 11.07 -13.86 -15.26
N LYS A 67 11.49 -12.77 -14.62
CA LYS A 67 11.95 -12.71 -13.23
C LYS A 67 11.15 -11.63 -12.51
N ASP A 68 10.29 -12.05 -11.60
CA ASP A 68 9.53 -11.18 -10.71
C ASP A 68 10.26 -11.17 -9.35
N PRO A 69 10.83 -10.02 -8.90
CA PRO A 69 11.57 -9.93 -7.64
C PRO A 69 10.76 -10.42 -6.44
N MET A 70 9.48 -10.07 -6.38
CA MET A 70 8.61 -10.47 -5.29
C MET A 70 8.37 -11.97 -5.27
N ALA A 71 8.12 -12.58 -6.44
CA ALA A 71 8.00 -14.03 -6.57
C ALA A 71 9.29 -14.76 -6.16
N TRP A 72 10.44 -14.20 -6.53
CA TRP A 72 11.75 -14.73 -6.15
C TRP A 72 11.93 -14.75 -4.63
N GLU A 73 11.56 -13.67 -3.93
CA GLU A 73 11.67 -13.58 -2.48
C GLU A 73 10.76 -14.59 -1.78
N LEU A 74 9.49 -14.70 -2.19
CA LEU A 74 8.58 -15.70 -1.64
C LEU A 74 9.09 -17.14 -1.84
N ARG A 75 9.63 -17.46 -3.02
CA ARG A 75 10.24 -18.78 -3.28
C ARG A 75 11.45 -19.05 -2.40
N LYS A 76 12.29 -18.04 -2.15
CA LYS A 76 13.41 -18.18 -1.21
C LYS A 76 12.92 -18.42 0.22
N MET A 77 11.82 -17.80 0.64
CA MET A 77 11.23 -18.05 1.97
C MET A 77 10.81 -19.52 2.11
N VAL A 78 10.11 -20.07 1.11
CA VAL A 78 9.74 -21.49 1.06
C VAL A 78 10.99 -22.38 1.09
N ALA A 79 12.00 -22.05 0.29
CA ALA A 79 13.25 -22.79 0.24
C ALA A 79 13.99 -22.83 1.59
N ARG A 80 14.07 -21.69 2.29
CA ARG A 80 14.67 -21.60 3.62
C ARG A 80 13.86 -22.41 4.64
N LYS A 81 12.53 -22.23 4.67
CA LYS A 81 11.66 -22.96 5.60
C LYS A 81 11.74 -24.48 5.39
N ALA A 82 11.83 -24.93 4.14
CA ALA A 82 12.05 -26.34 3.81
C ALA A 82 13.43 -26.85 4.26
N ALA A 83 14.49 -26.05 4.10
CA ALA A 83 15.85 -26.43 4.51
C ALA A 83 16.00 -26.56 6.03
N PHE A 84 15.30 -25.73 6.82
CA PHE A 84 15.27 -25.88 8.28
C PHE A 84 14.44 -27.07 8.77
N GLY A 85 13.54 -27.59 7.94
CA GLY A 85 12.86 -28.87 8.19
C GLY A 85 13.73 -30.09 7.91
N ASP A 86 14.95 -29.91 7.42
CA ASP A 86 15.86 -30.95 6.93
C ASP A 86 17.09 -31.14 7.85
N ASP A 87 16.95 -30.92 9.16
CA ASP A 87 17.84 -31.51 10.18
C ASP A 87 17.49 -33.01 10.37
N THR A 88 17.32 -33.70 9.24
CA THR A 88 17.12 -35.14 9.04
C THR A 88 15.78 -35.67 9.60
N LEU A 89 15.27 -36.87 9.34
CA LEU A 89 15.96 -38.09 9.75
C LEU A 89 16.65 -37.94 11.16
N VAL A 90 16.27 -36.96 11.99
CA VAL A 90 16.52 -36.92 13.43
C VAL A 90 15.36 -37.70 14.03
N LYS A 91 15.72 -38.89 14.50
CA LYS A 91 15.06 -39.60 15.60
C LYS A 91 14.29 -38.61 16.46
N ALA A 92 13.00 -38.89 16.65
CA ALA A 92 12.26 -38.43 17.80
C ALA A 92 13.11 -38.66 19.07
N LEU A 93 13.79 -37.60 19.51
CA LEU A 93 14.16 -37.42 20.91
C LEU A 93 13.05 -36.54 21.48
N PRO A 94 12.33 -37.02 22.52
CA PRO A 94 11.33 -36.21 23.17
C PRO A 94 12.07 -35.11 23.94
N GLY A 95 12.06 -33.87 23.43
CA GLY A 95 12.61 -32.75 24.20
C GLY A 95 12.89 -31.44 23.48
N ASP A 96 13.23 -31.42 22.19
CA ASP A 96 13.68 -30.18 21.54
C ASP A 96 12.85 -29.81 20.31
N ALA A 97 11.69 -29.20 20.57
CA ALA A 97 10.97 -28.39 19.61
C ALA A 97 11.59 -26.99 19.56
N GLY A 98 12.77 -26.87 18.95
CA GLY A 98 13.37 -25.58 18.62
C GLY A 98 12.65 -24.97 17.43
N ASP A 99 11.57 -24.24 17.69
CA ASP A 99 10.72 -23.59 16.69
C ASP A 99 11.52 -22.55 15.89
N THR A 100 12.06 -22.92 14.72
CA THR A 100 12.71 -21.96 13.82
C THR A 100 11.71 -20.84 13.52
N PRO A 101 12.04 -19.56 13.78
CA PRO A 101 11.03 -18.51 13.72
C PRO A 101 10.46 -18.36 12.30
N THR A 102 9.17 -18.63 12.13
CA THR A 102 8.50 -18.59 10.81
C THR A 102 8.63 -17.19 10.18
N GLU A 103 9.11 -17.16 8.94
CA GLU A 103 9.19 -15.93 8.13
C GLU A 103 7.79 -15.45 7.74
N LYS A 104 7.60 -14.13 7.70
CA LYS A 104 6.29 -13.49 7.56
C LYS A 104 6.24 -12.56 6.35
N VAL A 105 5.08 -12.54 5.71
CA VAL A 105 4.68 -11.56 4.69
C VAL A 105 3.64 -10.63 5.32
N LEU A 106 3.86 -9.32 5.28
CA LEU A 106 2.92 -8.32 5.79
C LEU A 106 2.28 -7.54 4.64
N MET A 107 0.97 -7.42 4.66
CA MET A 107 0.17 -6.87 3.58
C MET A 107 -0.71 -5.73 4.13
N LEU A 108 -0.56 -4.55 3.57
CA LEU A 108 -1.15 -3.31 4.10
C LEU A 108 -2.11 -2.74 3.06
N SER A 109 -3.40 -2.76 3.37
CA SER A 109 -4.42 -2.29 2.43
C SER A 109 -4.47 -0.77 2.32
N GLY A 110 -5.17 -0.30 1.29
CA GLY A 110 -5.60 1.09 1.21
C GLY A 110 -6.70 1.43 2.21
N GLY A 111 -7.10 2.70 2.23
CA GLY A 111 -8.16 3.18 3.11
C GLY A 111 -8.21 4.68 3.37
N GLY A 112 -7.29 5.50 2.85
CA GLY A 112 -7.30 6.93 3.16
C GLY A 112 -7.17 7.15 4.68
N GLN A 113 -8.05 7.96 5.29
CA GLN A 113 -8.04 8.16 6.74
C GLN A 113 -8.11 6.88 7.58
N TRP A 114 -8.67 5.79 7.04
CA TRP A 114 -8.67 4.46 7.67
C TRP A 114 -7.27 3.92 7.96
N GLY A 115 -6.24 4.36 7.24
CA GLY A 115 -4.83 4.02 7.51
C GLY A 115 -4.35 4.39 8.91
N ALA A 116 -5.06 5.28 9.61
CA ALA A 116 -4.80 5.59 11.00
C ALA A 116 -4.96 4.36 11.92
N TYR A 117 -5.85 3.42 11.58
CA TYR A 117 -5.99 2.15 12.30
C TYR A 117 -4.66 1.37 12.35
N GLY A 118 -4.06 1.10 11.19
CA GLY A 118 -2.77 0.40 11.11
C GLY A 118 -1.64 1.14 11.83
N ALA A 119 -1.61 2.47 11.75
CA ALA A 119 -0.61 3.27 12.47
C ALA A 119 -0.70 3.11 13.99
N GLY A 120 -1.92 3.15 14.54
CA GLY A 120 -2.16 2.91 15.98
C GLY A 120 -1.83 1.50 16.41
N LEU A 121 -2.21 0.50 15.60
CA LEU A 121 -1.87 -0.91 15.81
C LEU A 121 -0.37 -1.13 15.93
N PHE A 122 0.41 -0.69 14.94
CA PHE A 122 1.86 -0.90 14.93
C PHE A 122 2.59 -0.07 16.01
N LYS A 123 2.07 1.11 16.36
CA LYS A 123 2.57 1.89 17.49
C LYS A 123 2.44 1.10 18.80
N ALA A 124 1.26 0.56 19.09
CA ALA A 124 1.04 -0.23 20.30
C ALA A 124 1.87 -1.51 20.34
N LEU A 125 1.95 -2.24 19.21
CA LEU A 125 2.81 -3.43 19.12
C LEU A 125 4.29 -3.09 19.34
N HIS A 126 4.75 -1.93 18.87
CA HIS A 126 6.11 -1.46 19.12
C HIS A 126 6.32 -1.08 20.59
N ASP A 127 5.37 -0.36 21.20
CA ASP A 127 5.44 0.06 22.60
C ASP A 127 5.42 -1.10 23.58
N ALA A 128 4.67 -2.17 23.26
CA ALA A 128 4.62 -3.40 24.03
C ALA A 128 5.93 -4.22 23.92
N SER A 129 6.81 -3.87 22.97
CA SER A 129 8.07 -4.57 22.70
C SER A 129 9.19 -3.56 22.42
N PRO A 130 9.48 -2.62 23.34
CA PRO A 130 10.34 -1.47 23.06
C PRO A 130 11.81 -1.87 22.83
N ASP A 131 12.22 -3.01 23.38
CA ASP A 131 13.56 -3.60 23.20
C ASP A 131 13.58 -4.69 22.11
N ALA A 132 12.43 -5.09 21.59
CA ALA A 132 12.27 -6.11 20.57
C ALA A 132 11.66 -5.51 19.28
N LEU A 133 11.27 -6.37 18.33
CA LEU A 133 10.54 -5.96 17.14
C LEU A 133 9.05 -6.17 17.39
N ALA A 134 8.23 -5.19 17.03
CA ALA A 134 6.76 -5.28 17.06
C ALA A 134 6.24 -6.51 16.31
N MET A 135 6.92 -6.88 15.22
CA MET A 135 6.75 -8.14 14.51
C MET A 135 8.10 -8.67 14.06
N LYS A 136 8.56 -9.78 14.68
CA LYS A 136 9.80 -10.46 14.27
C LYS A 136 9.61 -11.24 12.96
N ASN A 137 10.69 -11.35 12.19
CA ASN A 137 10.84 -12.16 10.97
C ASN A 137 9.94 -11.77 9.78
N VAL A 138 9.50 -10.52 9.72
CA VAL A 138 8.92 -9.98 8.49
C VAL A 138 10.03 -9.93 7.43
N LYS A 139 9.77 -10.50 6.25
CA LYS A 139 10.71 -10.50 5.11
C LYS A 139 10.18 -9.74 3.91
N VAL A 140 8.86 -9.65 3.76
CA VAL A 140 8.21 -8.92 2.68
C VAL A 140 7.10 -8.06 3.24
N ILE A 141 7.02 -6.80 2.79
CA ILE A 141 5.92 -5.89 3.06
C ILE A 141 5.35 -5.37 1.73
N THR A 142 4.04 -5.46 1.55
CA THR A 142 3.34 -4.83 0.41
C THR A 142 2.36 -3.79 0.88
N GLY A 143 2.28 -2.66 0.19
CA GLY A 143 1.33 -1.59 0.51
C GLY A 143 0.58 -1.04 -0.71
N ILE A 144 -0.71 -0.77 -0.51
CA ILE A 144 -1.56 -0.04 -1.46
C ILE A 144 -2.10 1.22 -0.79
N SER A 145 -2.15 2.34 -1.50
CA SER A 145 -2.69 3.61 -1.01
C SER A 145 -2.05 3.99 0.31
N THR A 146 -2.82 4.24 1.37
CA THR A 146 -2.27 4.49 2.70
C THR A 146 -1.38 3.36 3.24
N GLY A 147 -1.64 2.11 2.87
CA GLY A 147 -0.73 1.00 3.14
C GLY A 147 0.66 1.20 2.52
N SER A 148 0.80 1.90 1.40
CA SER A 148 2.11 2.22 0.80
C SER A 148 2.95 3.15 1.67
N LEU A 149 2.30 4.11 2.33
CA LEU A 149 2.94 5.01 3.30
C LEU A 149 3.39 4.25 4.55
N GLN A 150 2.54 3.34 5.01
CA GLN A 150 2.88 2.44 6.11
C GLN A 150 4.09 1.56 5.73
N THR A 151 4.15 1.02 4.51
CA THR A 151 5.27 0.20 4.01
C THR A 151 6.62 0.90 4.18
N LEU A 152 6.74 2.16 3.74
CA LEU A 152 8.02 2.90 3.81
C LEU A 152 8.59 2.94 5.24
N LEU A 153 7.73 3.16 6.23
CA LEU A 153 8.14 3.32 7.62
C LEU A 153 8.23 1.97 8.36
N LEU A 154 7.37 1.01 8.02
CA LEU A 154 7.37 -0.32 8.64
C LEU A 154 8.52 -1.20 8.15
N MET A 155 9.01 -0.99 6.92
CA MET A 155 10.28 -1.59 6.48
C MET A 155 11.42 -1.26 7.44
N VAL A 156 11.46 -0.03 7.96
CA VAL A 156 12.47 0.38 8.93
C VAL A 156 12.12 -0.11 10.33
N ALA A 157 10.89 0.14 10.79
CA ALA A 157 10.48 -0.16 12.16
C ALA A 157 10.52 -1.65 12.53
N LEU A 158 10.27 -2.53 11.56
CA LEU A 158 10.19 -3.98 11.75
C LEU A 158 11.49 -4.72 11.38
N ASP A 159 12.51 -4.01 10.91
CA ASP A 159 13.77 -4.63 10.51
C ASP A 159 14.76 -4.73 11.68
N GLY A 160 15.16 -5.96 12.00
CA GLY A 160 16.15 -6.23 13.05
C GLY A 160 17.53 -5.64 12.75
N ASN A 161 17.85 -5.34 11.49
CA ASN A 161 19.13 -4.71 11.11
C ASN A 161 19.15 -3.21 11.43
N ALA A 162 17.98 -2.57 11.55
CA ALA A 162 17.91 -1.15 11.87
C ALA A 162 18.22 -0.91 13.37
N ARG A 163 19.01 0.12 13.64
CA ARG A 163 19.30 0.58 15.01
C ARG A 163 18.00 0.85 15.76
N LYS A 164 17.98 0.57 17.07
CA LYS A 164 16.79 0.73 17.93
C LYS A 164 16.20 2.13 17.82
N GLU A 165 17.04 3.16 17.84
CA GLU A 165 16.64 4.56 17.76
C GLU A 165 16.00 4.88 16.40
N THR A 166 16.56 4.32 15.31
CA THR A 166 16.01 4.46 13.95
C THR A 166 14.65 3.78 13.83
N ARG A 167 14.46 2.60 14.44
CA ARG A 167 13.15 1.92 14.48
C ARG A 167 12.11 2.74 15.24
N GLN A 168 12.47 3.26 16.40
CA GLN A 168 11.61 4.14 17.20
C GLN A 168 11.26 5.42 16.45
N TYR A 169 12.22 6.01 15.75
CA TYR A 169 11.99 7.17 14.91
C TYR A 169 10.98 6.87 13.79
N ALA A 170 11.14 5.76 13.07
CA ALA A 170 10.21 5.35 12.02
C ALA A 170 8.76 5.16 12.53
N ILE A 171 8.58 4.56 13.71
CA ILE A 171 7.25 4.43 14.34
C ILE A 171 6.67 5.78 14.73
N LYS A 172 7.48 6.70 15.27
CA LYS A 172 7.03 8.07 15.56
C LYS A 172 6.61 8.81 14.29
N ARG A 173 7.37 8.68 13.19
CA ARG A 173 7.01 9.25 11.89
C ARG A 173 5.73 8.64 11.34
N LEU A 174 5.50 7.35 11.56
CA LEU A 174 4.28 6.66 11.14
C LEU A 174 3.07 7.24 11.87
N GLU A 175 3.13 7.32 13.19
CA GLU A 175 2.07 7.90 14.00
C GLU A 175 1.82 9.38 13.64
N TRP A 176 2.88 10.18 13.51
CA TRP A 176 2.79 11.57 13.09
C TRP A 176 2.11 11.71 11.73
N GLY A 177 2.49 10.89 10.75
CA GLY A 177 1.92 10.91 9.41
C GLY A 177 0.40 10.75 9.41
N TYR A 178 -0.13 9.93 10.33
CA TYR A 178 -1.56 9.68 10.51
C TYR A 178 -2.21 10.52 11.62
N SER A 179 -1.56 11.59 12.08
CA SER A 179 -2.08 12.51 13.10
C SER A 179 -2.13 13.96 12.60
N PRO A 180 -2.84 14.26 11.48
CA PRO A 180 -3.01 15.64 11.04
C PRO A 180 -3.84 16.42 12.05
N ARG A 181 -3.55 17.72 12.25
CA ARG A 181 -4.40 18.59 13.08
C ARG A 181 -5.60 19.12 12.33
N HIS A 182 -5.47 19.24 11.00
CA HIS A 182 -6.50 19.74 10.10
C HIS A 182 -6.46 18.96 8.78
N GLU A 183 -7.61 18.80 8.10
CA GLU A 183 -7.68 18.17 6.78
C GLU A 183 -6.71 18.81 5.77
N SER A 184 -6.54 20.14 5.86
CA SER A 184 -5.65 20.93 5.00
C SER A 184 -4.17 20.54 5.08
N GLU A 185 -3.75 19.83 6.13
CA GLU A 185 -2.39 19.28 6.24
C GLU A 185 -2.20 18.03 5.36
N VAL A 186 -3.29 17.40 4.92
CA VAL A 186 -3.28 16.20 4.06
C VAL A 186 -3.72 16.57 2.65
N VAL A 187 -4.80 17.32 2.50
CA VAL A 187 -5.34 17.68 1.18
C VAL A 187 -5.81 19.13 1.13
N ASP A 188 -5.62 19.80 -0.01
CA ASP A 188 -6.26 21.08 -0.30
C ASP A 188 -7.67 20.82 -0.81
N ASN A 189 -8.60 20.56 0.13
CA ASN A 189 -10.01 20.32 -0.14
C ASN A 189 -10.71 21.65 -0.44
N ARG A 190 -10.99 21.91 -1.72
CA ARG A 190 -11.70 23.13 -2.17
C ARG A 190 -13.15 22.88 -2.57
N GLY A 191 -13.67 21.73 -2.15
CA GLY A 191 -15.03 21.29 -2.46
C GLY A 191 -15.24 20.96 -3.95
N MET A 192 -16.45 20.47 -4.25
CA MET A 192 -16.79 19.91 -5.56
C MET A 192 -16.94 20.95 -6.68
N ALA A 193 -17.10 22.24 -6.34
CA ALA A 193 -17.25 23.32 -7.32
C ALA A 193 -16.02 23.51 -8.24
N GLN A 194 -14.83 23.09 -7.81
CA GLN A 194 -13.60 23.17 -8.62
C GLN A 194 -13.24 21.86 -9.33
N MET A 195 -14.05 20.79 -9.20
CA MET A 195 -13.82 19.50 -9.88
C MET A 195 -13.77 19.66 -11.41
N LEU A 196 -14.62 20.51 -11.97
CA LEU A 196 -14.65 20.81 -13.42
C LEU A 196 -13.34 21.46 -13.92
N LEU A 197 -12.59 22.12 -13.04
CA LEU A 197 -11.36 22.82 -13.39
C LEU A 197 -10.11 21.97 -13.18
N ARG A 198 -10.12 21.06 -12.20
CA ARG A 198 -8.95 20.27 -11.78
C ARG A 198 -9.04 18.78 -12.07
N GLY A 199 -10.23 18.26 -12.38
CA GLY A 199 -10.49 16.83 -12.58
C GLY A 199 -10.53 16.01 -11.28
N ALA A 200 -10.48 16.65 -10.11
CA ALA A 200 -10.51 15.99 -8.79
C ALA A 200 -11.03 16.94 -7.69
N GLN A 201 -11.53 16.36 -6.59
CA GLN A 201 -12.05 17.07 -5.42
C GLN A 201 -10.95 17.77 -4.60
N ALA A 202 -9.78 17.15 -4.43
CA ALA A 202 -8.70 17.65 -3.57
C ALA A 202 -7.36 17.76 -4.30
N GLY A 203 -6.63 18.84 -4.02
CA GLY A 203 -5.23 18.99 -4.40
C GLY A 203 -4.32 18.22 -3.43
N THR A 204 -3.36 17.46 -3.96
CA THR A 204 -2.51 16.55 -3.18
C THR A 204 -1.11 17.12 -2.90
N GLY A 205 -0.95 18.45 -3.01
CA GLY A 205 0.27 19.17 -2.62
C GLY A 205 0.66 18.99 -1.15
N PRO A 206 -0.27 19.17 -0.18
CA PRO A 206 0.01 18.94 1.23
C PRO A 206 0.40 17.49 1.52
N LEU A 207 -0.29 16.52 0.92
CA LEU A 207 0.06 15.10 1.01
C LEU A 207 1.49 14.84 0.55
N ARG A 208 1.88 15.33 -0.63
CA ARG A 208 3.26 15.20 -1.14
C ARG A 208 4.28 15.71 -0.13
N LYS A 209 4.04 16.89 0.44
CA LYS A 209 4.91 17.48 1.47
C LYS A 209 4.98 16.58 2.70
N ARG A 210 3.83 16.14 3.21
CA ARG A 210 3.75 15.28 4.41
C ARG A 210 4.47 13.95 4.23
N ILE A 211 4.39 13.34 3.04
CA ILE A 211 5.12 12.12 2.70
C ILE A 211 6.63 12.37 2.73
N ARG A 212 7.10 13.42 2.04
CA ARG A 212 8.52 13.81 2.04
C ARG A 212 9.02 14.06 3.46
N ASP A 213 8.29 14.85 4.24
CA ASP A 213 8.63 15.14 5.62
C ASP A 213 8.67 13.83 6.42
N ALA A 214 7.74 12.89 6.24
CA ALA A 214 7.72 11.63 6.98
C ALA A 214 9.03 10.82 6.84
N ILE A 215 9.66 10.85 5.65
CA ILE A 215 10.85 10.05 5.33
C ILE A 215 12.16 10.85 5.24
N TYR A 216 12.10 12.19 5.19
CA TYR A 216 13.27 13.05 4.93
C TYR A 216 13.09 14.47 5.49
N GLU A 217 12.59 14.59 6.71
CA GLU A 217 12.43 15.87 7.40
C GLU A 217 13.81 16.55 7.59
N ASN A 218 13.91 17.84 7.24
CA ASN A 218 15.12 18.66 7.40
C ASN A 218 16.39 18.04 6.76
N CYS A 219 16.23 17.32 5.65
CA CYS A 219 17.30 16.60 4.98
C CYS A 219 17.97 15.50 5.84
N ASP A 220 17.27 14.99 6.86
CA ASP A 220 17.72 13.85 7.64
C ASP A 220 17.52 12.55 6.84
N ALA A 221 18.63 11.96 6.40
CA ALA A 221 18.65 10.74 5.64
C ALA A 221 18.39 9.46 6.46
N THR A 222 18.17 9.56 7.77
CA THR A 222 18.06 8.39 8.68
C THR A 222 17.09 7.31 8.19
N ILE A 223 15.90 7.69 7.71
CA ILE A 223 14.91 6.73 7.18
C ILE A 223 15.34 6.21 5.81
N ILE A 224 15.88 7.06 4.95
CA ILE A 224 16.32 6.70 3.59
C ILE A 224 17.46 5.68 3.64
N GLU A 225 18.49 5.92 4.45
CA GLU A 225 19.59 4.97 4.62
C GLU A 225 19.11 3.66 5.25
N ALA A 226 18.18 3.72 6.21
CA ALA A 226 17.61 2.51 6.78
C ALA A 226 16.78 1.70 5.77
N ILE A 227 16.06 2.35 4.84
CA ILE A 227 15.40 1.66 3.73
C ILE A 227 16.45 1.03 2.80
N ARG A 228 17.51 1.77 2.45
CA ARG A 228 18.60 1.31 1.57
C ARG A 228 19.23 0.00 2.07
N ASP A 229 19.44 -0.08 3.38
CA ASP A 229 20.09 -1.22 4.05
C ASP A 229 19.12 -2.29 4.54
N SER A 230 17.81 -2.12 4.29
CA SER A 230 16.81 -2.99 4.88
C SER A 230 16.91 -4.44 4.41
N SER A 231 16.80 -5.36 5.37
CA SER A 231 16.64 -6.81 5.13
C SER A 231 15.22 -7.21 4.73
N ILE A 232 14.28 -6.27 4.83
CA ILE A 232 12.87 -6.44 4.43
C ILE A 232 12.71 -5.94 3.00
N GLU A 233 12.02 -6.72 2.19
CA GLU A 233 11.65 -6.39 0.81
C GLU A 233 10.33 -5.63 0.82
N GLY A 234 10.31 -4.42 0.27
CA GLY A 234 9.13 -3.56 0.27
C GLY A 234 8.59 -3.29 -1.11
N TYR A 235 7.27 -3.44 -1.29
CA TYR A 235 6.62 -3.17 -2.57
C TYR A 235 5.41 -2.25 -2.41
N ILE A 236 5.28 -1.31 -3.34
CA ILE A 236 4.17 -0.35 -3.39
C ILE A 236 3.42 -0.50 -4.71
N GLY A 237 2.12 -0.80 -4.66
CA GLY A 237 1.31 -1.04 -5.85
C GLY A 237 0.49 0.16 -6.31
N PHE A 238 0.31 0.32 -7.62
CA PHE A 238 -0.47 1.39 -8.26
C PHE A 238 -0.94 0.97 -9.66
N VAL A 239 -1.80 1.76 -10.31
CA VAL A 239 -2.36 1.47 -11.63
C VAL A 239 -1.91 2.50 -12.65
N GLU A 240 -1.47 2.05 -13.83
CA GLU A 240 -1.19 2.97 -14.95
C GLU A 240 -2.50 3.38 -15.63
N ALA A 241 -2.76 4.68 -15.68
CA ALA A 241 -4.06 5.23 -16.09
C ALA A 241 -4.39 4.97 -17.56
N ASN A 242 -3.39 4.86 -18.44
CA ASN A 242 -3.58 4.72 -19.88
C ASN A 242 -4.12 3.33 -20.30
N CYS A 243 -3.74 2.27 -19.57
CA CYS A 243 -4.02 0.88 -19.92
C CYS A 243 -4.72 0.11 -18.80
N GLY A 244 -4.82 0.70 -17.60
CA GLY A 244 -5.44 0.08 -16.44
C GLY A 244 -4.67 -1.13 -15.90
N HIS A 245 -3.40 -1.31 -16.30
CA HIS A 245 -2.54 -2.34 -15.76
C HIS A 245 -2.07 -1.97 -14.36
N PHE A 246 -2.03 -2.98 -13.50
CA PHE A 246 -1.42 -2.86 -12.19
C PHE A 246 0.11 -2.93 -12.32
N HIS A 247 0.81 -2.11 -11.53
CA HIS A 247 2.25 -2.06 -11.41
C HIS A 247 2.63 -2.00 -9.95
N TYR A 248 3.87 -2.37 -9.63
CA TYR A 248 4.44 -2.12 -8.31
C TYR A 248 5.87 -1.60 -8.40
N ALA A 249 6.24 -0.76 -7.44
CA ALA A 249 7.59 -0.30 -7.22
C ALA A 249 8.32 -1.20 -6.22
N ASP A 250 9.59 -1.52 -6.48
CA ASP A 250 10.51 -2.04 -5.47
C ASP A 250 11.10 -0.87 -4.67
N VAL A 251 10.67 -0.74 -3.41
CA VAL A 251 10.99 0.40 -2.55
C VAL A 251 12.49 0.50 -2.27
N ARG A 252 13.13 -0.64 -1.99
CA ARG A 252 14.53 -0.67 -1.61
C ARG A 252 15.42 -0.37 -2.80
N GLU A 253 15.11 -0.94 -3.95
CA GLU A 253 15.89 -0.71 -5.17
C GLU A 253 15.71 0.72 -5.69
N LEU A 254 14.53 1.33 -5.54
CA LEU A 254 14.34 2.77 -5.83
C LEU A 254 15.29 3.66 -5.02
N VAL A 255 15.62 3.29 -3.77
CA VAL A 255 16.58 4.03 -2.96
C VAL A 255 18.01 3.69 -3.36
N ARG A 256 18.34 2.40 -3.51
CA ARG A 256 19.71 1.92 -3.79
C ARG A 256 20.28 2.46 -5.08
N THR A 257 19.46 2.58 -6.12
CA THR A 257 19.93 3.00 -7.45
C THR A 257 19.73 4.49 -7.71
N ALA A 258 19.12 5.22 -6.78
CA ALA A 258 19.02 6.67 -6.89
C ALA A 258 20.42 7.32 -6.83
N PRO A 259 20.67 8.37 -7.63
CA PRO A 259 21.96 9.06 -7.67
C PRO A 259 22.31 9.77 -6.35
N ASP A 260 21.29 10.21 -5.60
CA ASP A 260 21.42 10.86 -4.30
C ASP A 260 20.14 10.66 -3.47
N ASN A 261 20.17 11.13 -2.21
CA ASN A 261 19.05 10.98 -1.28
C ASN A 261 17.81 11.79 -1.70
N GLU A 262 17.97 12.93 -2.39
CA GLU A 262 16.83 13.71 -2.86
C GLU A 262 16.10 13.01 -4.00
N ALA A 263 16.84 12.42 -4.94
CA ALA A 263 16.28 11.59 -6.00
C ALA A 263 15.58 10.35 -5.45
N ALA A 264 16.14 9.72 -4.41
CA ALA A 264 15.49 8.61 -3.71
C ALA A 264 14.16 9.05 -3.08
N VAL A 265 14.14 10.18 -2.38
CA VAL A 265 12.95 10.74 -1.73
C VAL A 265 11.89 11.10 -2.76
N GLU A 266 12.25 11.73 -3.88
CA GLU A 266 11.31 12.02 -4.96
C GLU A 266 10.71 10.75 -5.58
N ALA A 267 11.52 9.71 -5.79
CA ALA A 267 11.05 8.43 -6.32
C ALA A 267 10.11 7.69 -5.34
N LEU A 268 10.45 7.64 -4.05
CA LEU A 268 9.58 7.07 -3.01
C LEU A 268 8.29 7.87 -2.84
N THR A 269 8.40 9.20 -2.88
CA THR A 269 7.23 10.09 -2.82
C THR A 269 6.34 9.87 -4.04
N ALA A 270 6.91 9.74 -5.24
CA ALA A 270 6.16 9.42 -6.45
C ALA A 270 5.45 8.07 -6.34
N ALA A 271 6.11 7.03 -5.82
CA ALA A 271 5.51 5.72 -5.63
C ALA A 271 4.33 5.75 -4.66
N ALA A 272 4.50 6.37 -3.49
CA ALA A 272 3.44 6.46 -2.49
C ALA A 272 2.28 7.37 -2.91
N MET A 273 2.59 8.48 -3.59
CA MET A 273 1.59 9.36 -4.19
C MET A 273 0.81 8.64 -5.30
N ALA A 274 1.48 7.89 -6.18
CA ALA A 274 0.84 7.10 -7.23
C ALA A 274 -0.13 6.09 -6.62
N SER A 275 0.34 5.39 -5.58
CA SER A 275 -0.45 4.42 -4.85
C SER A 275 -1.66 5.01 -4.15
N SER A 276 -1.66 6.32 -3.85
CA SER A 276 -2.73 7.04 -3.13
C SER A 276 -3.56 7.99 -4.01
N ALA A 277 -3.29 8.05 -5.32
CA ALA A 277 -3.92 8.97 -6.28
C ALA A 277 -5.33 8.48 -6.68
N MET A 278 -6.24 8.46 -5.72
CA MET A 278 -7.60 7.94 -5.87
C MET A 278 -8.38 8.77 -6.90
N PRO A 279 -8.89 8.17 -7.99
CA PRO A 279 -9.70 8.90 -8.97
C PRO A 279 -10.88 9.62 -8.34
N VAL A 280 -11.29 10.76 -8.92
CA VAL A 280 -12.37 11.65 -8.44
C VAL A 280 -12.03 12.39 -7.15
N PHE A 281 -11.45 11.73 -6.15
CA PHE A 281 -11.14 12.33 -4.85
C PHE A 281 -9.80 13.08 -4.86
N HIS A 282 -8.77 12.49 -5.44
CA HIS A 282 -7.41 13.04 -5.50
C HIS A 282 -7.01 13.39 -6.93
N GLN A 283 -6.18 14.43 -7.08
CA GLN A 283 -5.58 14.75 -8.36
C GLN A 283 -4.78 13.53 -8.88
N GLN A 284 -4.98 13.18 -10.15
CA GLN A 284 -4.17 12.18 -10.83
C GLN A 284 -2.68 12.56 -10.70
N LEU A 285 -1.83 11.57 -10.41
CA LEU A 285 -0.40 11.78 -10.43
C LEU A 285 0.14 11.58 -11.85
N ARG A 286 1.04 12.46 -12.27
CA ARG A 286 1.90 12.27 -13.44
C ARG A 286 3.36 12.27 -13.04
N VAL A 287 4.06 11.18 -13.32
CA VAL A 287 5.52 11.12 -13.17
C VAL A 287 6.17 11.50 -14.49
N THR A 288 7.08 12.48 -14.45
CA THR A 288 7.71 13.05 -15.65
C THR A 288 9.21 12.84 -15.67
N GLY A 289 9.80 12.99 -16.87
CA GLY A 289 11.25 12.85 -17.08
C GLY A 289 11.72 11.41 -17.29
N LEU A 290 10.80 10.48 -17.56
CA LEU A 290 11.10 9.08 -17.79
C LEU A 290 11.56 8.87 -19.24
N GLU A 291 12.49 7.93 -19.45
CA GLU A 291 13.02 7.61 -20.78
C GLU A 291 11.93 7.20 -21.79
N GLN A 292 10.88 6.53 -21.31
CA GLN A 292 9.76 6.03 -22.10
C GLN A 292 8.59 7.01 -22.18
N GLY A 293 8.78 8.25 -21.72
CA GLY A 293 7.75 9.28 -21.66
C GLY A 293 6.98 9.30 -20.33
N ASP A 294 6.30 10.42 -20.09
CA ASP A 294 5.56 10.67 -18.86
C ASP A 294 4.45 9.64 -18.62
N ARG A 295 4.31 9.19 -17.37
CA ARG A 295 3.29 8.21 -16.97
C ARG A 295 2.25 8.83 -16.06
N SER A 296 0.98 8.60 -16.37
CA SER A 296 -0.14 9.01 -15.53
C SER A 296 -0.61 7.80 -14.70
N LEU A 297 -0.74 7.98 -13.39
CA LEU A 297 -0.90 6.90 -12.41
C LEU A 297 -2.12 7.16 -11.51
N TYR A 298 -2.77 6.07 -11.11
CA TYR A 298 -3.89 6.03 -10.17
C TYR A 298 -3.58 5.12 -8.99
N ASP A 299 -4.36 5.31 -7.92
CA ASP A 299 -4.35 4.48 -6.73
C ASP A 299 -4.47 2.99 -7.06
N GLY A 300 -3.68 2.16 -6.36
CA GLY A 300 -3.67 0.71 -6.55
C GLY A 300 -5.02 0.05 -6.22
N GLY A 301 -5.76 0.63 -5.26
CA GLY A 301 -7.08 0.19 -4.80
C GLY A 301 -8.17 0.24 -5.86
N VAL A 302 -7.94 0.91 -7.00
CA VAL A 302 -8.81 0.83 -8.18
C VAL A 302 -8.82 -0.58 -8.80
N ARG A 303 -7.77 -1.37 -8.56
CA ARG A 303 -7.64 -2.75 -9.05
C ARG A 303 -7.52 -3.78 -7.93
N ARG A 304 -6.72 -3.48 -6.90
CA ARG A 304 -6.29 -4.43 -5.86
C ARG A 304 -6.07 -3.70 -4.54
N SER A 305 -6.55 -4.26 -3.43
CA SER A 305 -6.23 -3.72 -2.09
C SER A 305 -5.05 -4.41 -1.43
N VAL A 306 -4.76 -5.64 -1.83
CA VAL A 306 -3.52 -6.36 -1.54
C VAL A 306 -3.10 -7.11 -2.81
N PHE A 307 -1.80 -7.31 -3.05
CA PHE A 307 -1.34 -7.79 -4.35
C PHE A 307 -0.20 -8.80 -4.22
N PHE A 308 -0.39 -9.99 -4.80
CA PHE A 308 0.63 -11.04 -4.89
C PHE A 308 0.30 -12.12 -5.92
N GLU A 309 -0.80 -12.03 -6.69
CA GLU A 309 -1.43 -13.22 -7.27
C GLU A 309 -0.44 -14.14 -8.00
N ARG A 310 0.36 -13.58 -8.89
CA ARG A 310 1.38 -14.35 -9.61
C ARG A 310 2.51 -14.83 -8.70
N ALA A 311 3.01 -13.97 -7.82
CA ALA A 311 4.10 -14.30 -6.92
C ALA A 311 3.72 -15.43 -5.95
N VAL A 312 2.48 -15.46 -5.44
CA VAL A 312 1.95 -16.56 -4.62
C VAL A 312 1.72 -17.81 -5.45
N GLU A 313 1.27 -17.73 -6.71
CA GLU A 313 1.24 -18.90 -7.58
C GLU A 313 2.64 -19.50 -7.78
N GLU A 314 3.66 -18.68 -8.05
CA GLU A 314 5.04 -19.16 -8.20
C GLU A 314 5.60 -19.73 -6.90
N MET A 315 5.26 -19.12 -5.76
CA MET A 315 5.55 -19.67 -4.44
C MET A 315 4.86 -21.02 -4.25
N HIS A 316 3.61 -21.19 -4.67
CA HIS A 316 2.87 -22.44 -4.55
C HIS A 316 3.49 -23.57 -5.40
N GLU A 317 3.97 -23.26 -6.60
CA GLU A 317 4.75 -24.22 -7.39
C GLU A 317 6.07 -24.62 -6.70
N GLU A 318 6.68 -23.73 -5.91
CA GLU A 318 7.86 -24.06 -5.09
C GLU A 318 7.47 -24.86 -3.84
N ILE A 319 6.33 -24.58 -3.21
CA ILE A 319 5.78 -25.36 -2.10
C ILE A 319 5.57 -26.80 -2.52
N LYS A 320 4.93 -27.05 -3.68
CA LYS A 320 4.72 -28.41 -4.20
C LYS A 320 6.01 -29.19 -4.42
N LYS A 321 7.11 -28.50 -4.75
CA LYS A 321 8.42 -29.15 -4.97
C LYS A 321 9.17 -29.49 -3.68
N ARG A 322 8.83 -28.80 -2.58
CA ARG A 322 9.61 -28.85 -1.33
C ARG A 322 8.83 -29.39 -0.13
N ALA A 323 7.51 -29.45 -0.25
CA ALA A 323 6.66 -30.06 0.76
C ALA A 323 6.73 -31.59 0.66
N GLY A 324 6.74 -32.26 1.81
CA GLY A 324 6.71 -33.72 1.88
C GLY A 324 8.03 -34.37 1.43
N HIS A 325 7.96 -35.64 1.04
CA HIS A 325 9.13 -36.36 0.52
C HIS A 325 9.43 -35.91 -0.92
N PRO A 326 10.70 -35.75 -1.35
CA PRO A 326 11.04 -35.34 -2.72
C PRO A 326 10.49 -36.22 -3.86
N ALA A 327 9.99 -37.42 -3.54
CA ALA A 327 9.40 -38.36 -4.48
C ALA A 327 7.86 -38.31 -4.51
N ASP A 328 7.24 -37.55 -3.61
CA ASP A 328 5.80 -37.36 -3.57
C ASP A 328 5.40 -36.27 -4.57
N ALA A 329 4.63 -36.66 -5.58
CA ALA A 329 4.13 -35.73 -6.58
C ALA A 329 2.97 -34.85 -6.05
N ASN A 330 2.32 -35.25 -4.94
CA ASN A 330 1.14 -34.61 -4.39
C ASN A 330 1.20 -34.54 -2.84
N PRO A 331 2.12 -33.74 -2.27
CA PRO A 331 2.25 -33.60 -0.82
C PRO A 331 0.93 -33.16 -0.18
N SER A 332 0.65 -33.68 1.00
CA SER A 332 -0.57 -33.35 1.74
C SER A 332 -0.65 -31.87 2.10
N GLY A 333 -1.86 -31.34 2.31
CA GLY A 333 -2.04 -29.95 2.72
C GLY A 333 -1.29 -29.59 4.01
N LYS A 334 -1.13 -30.55 4.93
CA LYS A 334 -0.34 -30.37 6.16
C LYS A 334 1.16 -30.22 5.87
N GLU A 335 1.70 -30.97 4.93
CA GLU A 335 3.10 -30.84 4.51
C GLU A 335 3.35 -29.55 3.75
N GLN A 336 2.41 -29.16 2.90
CA GLN A 336 2.46 -27.86 2.22
C GLN A 336 2.47 -26.72 3.24
N ALA A 337 1.55 -26.73 4.22
CA ALA A 337 1.49 -25.71 5.26
C ALA A 337 2.79 -25.55 6.06
N ARG A 338 3.57 -26.63 6.24
CA ARG A 338 4.85 -26.59 6.98
C ARG A 338 5.93 -25.77 6.28
N VAL A 339 5.92 -25.70 4.95
CA VAL A 339 6.93 -24.94 4.17
C VAL A 339 6.41 -23.60 3.68
N THR A 340 5.12 -23.31 3.86
CA THR A 340 4.50 -22.03 3.52
C THR A 340 4.84 -20.96 4.58
N PRO A 341 5.25 -19.74 4.19
CA PRO A 341 5.40 -18.61 5.13
C PRO A 341 4.05 -18.11 5.63
N ASP A 342 4.05 -17.43 6.77
CA ASP A 342 2.82 -16.87 7.33
C ASP A 342 2.48 -15.53 6.68
N PHE A 343 1.23 -15.34 6.30
CA PHE A 343 0.74 -14.09 5.74
C PHE A 343 -0.02 -13.32 6.81
N PHE A 344 0.25 -12.02 6.91
CA PHE A 344 -0.43 -11.08 7.80
C PHE A 344 -1.04 -9.98 6.96
N VAL A 345 -2.35 -9.78 7.08
CA VAL A 345 -3.10 -8.76 6.34
C VAL A 345 -3.67 -7.74 7.31
N VAL A 346 -3.26 -6.49 7.14
CA VAL A 346 -3.88 -5.33 7.77
C VAL A 346 -4.82 -4.69 6.77
N ARG A 347 -6.12 -4.93 6.96
CA ARG A 347 -7.17 -4.16 6.28
C ARG A 347 -7.41 -2.90 7.08
N ASN A 348 -6.99 -1.76 6.56
CA ASN A 348 -7.14 -0.50 7.27
C ASN A 348 -8.61 -0.09 7.47
N GLY A 349 -9.51 -0.44 6.55
CA GLY A 349 -10.95 -0.19 6.67
C GLY A 349 -11.76 -1.35 7.27
N PRO A 350 -13.06 -1.14 7.53
CA PRO A 350 -13.98 -2.21 7.93
C PRO A 350 -14.25 -3.16 6.76
N THR A 351 -14.62 -4.40 7.06
CA THR A 351 -15.01 -5.42 6.07
C THR A 351 -16.43 -5.24 5.57
N VAL A 352 -17.29 -4.65 6.41
CA VAL A 352 -18.70 -4.39 6.10
C VAL A 352 -18.94 -2.89 6.02
N ARG A 353 -19.78 -2.47 5.07
CA ARG A 353 -20.23 -1.08 4.95
C ARG A 353 -21.51 -0.87 5.74
N THR A 354 -21.51 0.13 6.62
CA THR A 354 -22.71 0.58 7.34
C THR A 354 -23.80 0.99 6.34
N PRO A 355 -25.08 0.70 6.61
CA PRO A 355 -26.20 1.25 5.86
C PRO A 355 -26.15 2.78 5.79
N ALA A 356 -26.55 3.34 4.65
CA ALA A 356 -26.58 4.78 4.42
C ALA A 356 -28.00 5.21 4.02
N PRO A 357 -29.01 5.08 4.92
CA PRO A 357 -30.42 5.28 4.58
C PRO A 357 -30.75 6.69 4.10
N HIS A 358 -29.92 7.68 4.46
CA HIS A 358 -30.06 9.05 3.95
C HIS A 358 -29.93 9.14 2.42
N LEU A 359 -29.29 8.17 1.77
CA LEU A 359 -29.16 8.12 0.31
C LEU A 359 -30.45 7.64 -0.38
N ASP A 360 -31.29 6.84 0.30
CA ASP A 360 -32.50 6.27 -0.29
C ASP A 360 -33.56 7.35 -0.63
N GLY A 361 -33.48 8.51 0.00
CA GLY A 361 -34.32 9.69 -0.28
C GLY A 361 -33.56 10.89 -0.84
N SER A 362 -32.30 10.71 -1.25
CA SER A 362 -31.44 11.80 -1.71
C SER A 362 -31.23 11.76 -3.22
N ASP A 363 -31.54 12.88 -3.87
CA ASP A 363 -31.20 13.13 -5.27
C ASP A 363 -29.75 13.59 -5.46
N ASP A 364 -28.91 13.60 -4.39
CA ASP A 364 -27.50 14.02 -4.48
C ASP A 364 -26.68 13.04 -5.34
N PRO A 365 -26.35 13.39 -6.60
CA PRO A 365 -25.63 12.48 -7.48
C PRO A 365 -24.20 12.24 -6.99
N LEU A 366 -23.64 13.17 -6.22
CA LEU A 366 -22.28 13.09 -5.72
C LEU A 366 -22.20 12.17 -4.51
N GLY A 367 -23.10 12.30 -3.54
CA GLY A 367 -23.24 11.35 -2.44
C GLY A 367 -23.47 9.93 -2.93
N ASN A 368 -24.34 9.75 -3.93
CA ASN A 368 -24.58 8.46 -4.58
C ASN A 368 -23.34 7.91 -5.30
N GLY A 369 -22.62 8.75 -6.04
CA GLY A 369 -21.37 8.36 -6.70
C GLY A 369 -20.27 7.95 -5.70
N LYS A 370 -20.11 8.70 -4.60
CA LYS A 370 -19.19 8.36 -3.50
C LYS A 370 -19.55 7.03 -2.86
N ARG A 371 -20.85 6.78 -2.62
CA ARG A 371 -21.30 5.49 -2.08
C ARG A 371 -21.01 4.33 -3.02
N GLY A 372 -21.30 4.49 -4.31
CA GLY A 372 -20.99 3.47 -5.32
C GLY A 372 -19.50 3.14 -5.34
N TYR A 373 -18.66 4.16 -5.27
CA TYR A 373 -17.21 3.99 -5.16
C TYR A 373 -16.78 3.25 -3.89
N ASP A 374 -17.26 3.68 -2.73
CA ASP A 374 -16.96 3.07 -1.43
C ASP A 374 -17.33 1.58 -1.39
N LEU A 375 -18.42 1.19 -2.05
CA LEU A 375 -18.87 -0.20 -2.19
C LEU A 375 -17.97 -1.00 -3.14
N LEU A 376 -17.65 -0.46 -4.32
CA LEU A 376 -16.77 -1.11 -5.29
C LEU A 376 -15.37 -1.38 -4.72
N VAL A 377 -14.80 -0.38 -4.03
CA VAL A 377 -13.51 -0.55 -3.35
C VAL A 377 -13.64 -1.62 -2.28
N ASN A 378 -14.68 -1.57 -1.43
CA ASN A 378 -14.88 -2.58 -0.37
C ASN A 378 -14.87 -4.01 -0.91
N GLU A 379 -15.61 -4.23 -2.00
CA GLU A 379 -15.72 -5.52 -2.67
C GLU A 379 -14.38 -5.95 -3.27
N SER A 380 -13.67 -5.04 -3.93
CA SER A 380 -12.31 -5.31 -4.42
C SER A 380 -11.37 -5.72 -3.28
N GLU A 381 -11.47 -5.06 -2.12
CA GLU A 381 -10.62 -5.35 -0.97
C GLU A 381 -10.90 -6.74 -0.38
N ILE A 382 -12.18 -7.08 -0.18
CA ILE A 382 -12.60 -8.39 0.34
C ILE A 382 -12.24 -9.49 -0.66
N GLY A 383 -12.52 -9.27 -1.95
CA GLY A 383 -12.18 -10.19 -3.01
C GLY A 383 -10.68 -10.47 -3.11
N ALA A 384 -9.82 -9.46 -2.90
CA ALA A 384 -8.37 -9.64 -2.90
C ALA A 384 -7.89 -10.54 -1.74
N ILE A 385 -8.47 -10.41 -0.54
CA ILE A 385 -8.16 -11.26 0.61
C ILE A 385 -8.68 -12.69 0.37
N ALA A 386 -9.90 -12.84 -0.14
CA ALA A 386 -10.45 -14.14 -0.50
C ALA A 386 -9.60 -14.85 -1.57
N ASN A 387 -9.14 -14.11 -2.58
CA ASN A 387 -8.26 -14.62 -3.61
C ASN A 387 -6.90 -15.06 -3.06
N LEU A 388 -6.35 -14.35 -2.06
CA LEU A 388 -5.14 -14.81 -1.35
C LEU A 388 -5.35 -16.19 -0.71
N ARG A 389 -6.51 -16.45 -0.11
CA ARG A 389 -6.85 -17.77 0.46
C ARG A 389 -6.98 -18.85 -0.63
N LEU A 390 -7.56 -18.53 -1.79
CA LEU A 390 -7.62 -19.47 -2.92
C LEU A 390 -6.22 -19.86 -3.42
N LEU A 391 -5.29 -18.91 -3.45
CA LEU A 391 -3.91 -19.13 -3.88
C LEU A 391 -3.01 -19.74 -2.80
N ASN A 392 -3.40 -19.61 -1.53
CA ASN A 392 -2.73 -20.22 -0.37
C ASN A 392 -3.73 -21.04 0.46
N PRO A 393 -4.19 -22.20 -0.04
CA PRO A 393 -5.30 -22.94 0.55
C PRO A 393 -4.96 -23.52 1.93
N HIS A 394 -3.70 -23.86 2.17
CA HIS A 394 -3.27 -24.57 3.38
C HIS A 394 -2.42 -23.74 4.35
N GLY A 395 -1.77 -22.67 3.87
CA GLY A 395 -0.93 -21.82 4.69
C GLY A 395 -1.74 -20.97 5.67
N THR A 396 -1.04 -20.41 6.65
CA THR A 396 -1.67 -19.53 7.64
C THR A 396 -1.81 -18.11 7.09
N ILE A 397 -3.01 -17.55 7.23
CA ILE A 397 -3.30 -16.15 6.88
C ILE A 397 -3.96 -15.51 8.10
N TRP A 398 -3.23 -14.62 8.73
CA TRP A 398 -3.69 -13.77 9.82
C TRP A 398 -4.27 -12.48 9.26
N VAL A 399 -5.41 -12.06 9.78
CA VAL A 399 -6.07 -10.82 9.36
C VAL A 399 -6.33 -9.95 10.57
N THR A 400 -6.27 -8.65 10.35
CA THR A 400 -6.78 -7.64 11.25
C THR A 400 -7.48 -6.53 10.46
N THR A 401 -8.56 -5.97 11.00
CA THR A 401 -9.41 -4.98 10.30
C THR A 401 -9.83 -3.86 11.26
N ALA A 402 -10.30 -2.74 10.73
CA ALA A 402 -10.97 -1.70 11.53
C ALA A 402 -12.45 -2.01 11.85
N ASP A 403 -12.92 -3.26 11.75
CA ASP A 403 -14.28 -3.61 12.15
C ASP A 403 -14.50 -3.35 13.65
N GLY A 404 -15.72 -2.93 14.01
CA GLY A 404 -16.08 -2.49 15.37
C GLY A 404 -15.71 -1.04 15.68
N TRP A 405 -15.26 -0.26 14.69
CA TRP A 405 -14.98 1.18 14.86
C TRP A 405 -16.23 1.98 15.28
N ASP A 406 -17.42 1.52 14.91
CA ASP A 406 -18.70 2.19 15.13
C ASP A 406 -19.27 1.96 16.53
N CYS A 407 -18.82 0.90 17.22
CA CYS A 407 -19.17 0.61 18.61
C CYS A 407 -18.02 0.83 19.60
N PHE A 408 -16.85 1.26 19.12
CA PHE A 408 -15.69 1.54 19.95
C PHE A 408 -15.81 2.93 20.58
N ASP A 409 -15.73 2.99 21.91
CA ASP A 409 -15.81 4.25 22.65
C ASP A 409 -14.49 5.03 22.55
N CYS A 410 -14.48 5.98 21.61
CA CYS A 410 -13.32 6.81 21.34
C CYS A 410 -13.31 8.06 22.21
N GLN A 411 -12.21 8.29 22.91
CA GLN A 411 -11.97 9.55 23.59
C GLN A 411 -11.24 10.51 22.65
N CYS A 412 -11.97 11.47 22.08
CA CYS A 412 -11.40 12.58 21.30
C CYS A 412 -11.60 13.90 22.08
N PRO A 413 -10.66 14.32 22.96
CA PRO A 413 -10.86 15.46 23.85
C PRO A 413 -11.17 16.78 23.11
N ASP A 414 -10.63 16.94 21.90
CA ASP A 414 -10.66 18.20 21.13
C ASP A 414 -11.31 18.07 19.74
N ALA A 415 -11.96 16.93 19.42
CA ALA A 415 -12.49 16.69 18.07
C ALA A 415 -13.70 15.75 18.04
N ASP A 416 -14.53 15.90 17.01
CA ASP A 416 -15.61 14.95 16.72
C ASP A 416 -15.02 13.63 16.17
N CYS A 417 -15.25 12.53 16.88
CA CYS A 417 -14.79 11.19 16.49
C CYS A 417 -15.62 10.57 15.35
N SER A 418 -16.75 11.14 14.94
CA SER A 418 -17.56 10.58 13.86
C SER A 418 -16.85 10.68 12.51
N LYS A 419 -17.08 9.71 11.59
CA LYS A 419 -16.46 9.71 10.25
C LYS A 419 -16.68 11.03 9.50
N GLY A 420 -17.89 11.60 9.58
CA GLY A 420 -18.29 12.82 8.85
C GLY A 420 -18.18 12.69 7.32
N ASP A 421 -18.30 13.83 6.63
CA ASP A 421 -18.19 13.94 5.16
C ASP A 421 -16.82 14.42 4.67
N GLU A 422 -15.94 14.81 5.60
CA GLU A 422 -14.55 15.18 5.34
C GLU A 422 -13.75 13.97 4.82
N MET A 423 -12.78 14.22 3.93
CA MET A 423 -11.92 13.17 3.40
C MET A 423 -10.91 12.70 4.44
N PHE A 424 -10.39 13.63 5.26
CA PHE A 424 -9.47 13.33 6.36
C PHE A 424 -9.84 14.12 7.62
N LYS A 425 -10.62 13.49 8.49
CA LYS A 425 -11.08 14.11 9.75
C LYS A 425 -10.16 13.74 10.92
N PRO A 426 -9.45 14.71 11.53
CA PRO A 426 -8.48 14.46 12.62
C PRO A 426 -9.04 13.67 13.80
N GLY A 427 -10.26 13.99 14.26
CA GLY A 427 -10.91 13.31 15.38
C GLY A 427 -11.19 11.84 15.07
N PHE A 428 -11.76 11.56 13.91
CA PHE A 428 -11.99 10.19 13.45
C PHE A 428 -10.68 9.41 13.26
N MET A 429 -9.65 10.03 12.67
CA MET A 429 -8.33 9.39 12.56
C MET A 429 -7.73 9.07 13.93
N THR A 430 -7.94 9.92 14.93
CA THR A 430 -7.52 9.67 16.32
C THR A 430 -8.25 8.46 16.90
N CYS A 431 -9.57 8.43 16.78
CA CYS A 431 -10.40 7.28 17.16
C CYS A 431 -9.92 5.97 16.51
N LEU A 432 -9.56 5.98 15.23
CA LEU A 432 -9.02 4.81 14.54
C LEU A 432 -7.65 4.38 15.07
N ARG A 433 -6.74 5.33 15.39
CA ARG A 433 -5.47 4.98 16.04
C ARG A 433 -5.72 4.30 17.39
N ASP A 434 -6.66 4.82 18.18
CA ASP A 434 -6.99 4.25 19.48
C ASP A 434 -7.64 2.86 19.35
N LEU A 435 -8.49 2.64 18.35
CA LEU A 435 -9.00 1.31 18.01
C LEU A 435 -7.87 0.34 17.67
N GLY A 436 -6.90 0.78 16.85
CA GLY A 436 -5.72 -0.02 16.52
C GLY A 436 -4.92 -0.42 17.76
N ARG A 437 -4.67 0.54 18.67
CA ARG A 437 -4.00 0.29 19.95
C ARG A 437 -4.79 -0.64 20.86
N HIS A 438 -6.11 -0.45 20.94
CA HIS A 438 -6.99 -1.31 21.71
C HIS A 438 -6.90 -2.76 21.21
N LYS A 439 -7.02 -2.99 19.91
CA LYS A 439 -6.92 -4.35 19.35
C LYS A 439 -5.54 -4.97 19.58
N ALA A 440 -4.46 -4.18 19.50
CA ALA A 440 -3.11 -4.65 19.77
C ALA A 440 -2.91 -5.17 21.21
N THR A 441 -3.70 -4.67 22.17
CA THR A 441 -3.54 -4.92 23.60
C THR A 441 -4.57 -5.91 24.17
N ARG A 442 -5.45 -6.47 23.31
CA ARG A 442 -6.36 -7.54 23.71
C ARG A 442 -5.61 -8.80 24.11
N GLU A 443 -6.22 -9.61 24.96
CA GLU A 443 -5.65 -10.88 25.43
C GLU A 443 -5.40 -11.88 24.29
N ASP A 444 -6.29 -11.93 23.30
CA ASP A 444 -6.17 -12.74 22.10
C ASP A 444 -5.29 -12.10 21.01
N GLY A 445 -4.80 -10.89 21.25
CA GLY A 445 -4.06 -10.08 20.28
C GLY A 445 -4.93 -9.51 19.15
N PRO A 446 -4.32 -8.78 18.20
CA PRO A 446 -5.07 -8.09 17.14
C PRO A 446 -5.40 -8.97 15.93
N TRP A 447 -4.95 -10.23 15.92
CA TRP A 447 -4.94 -11.09 14.73
C TRP A 447 -5.90 -12.27 14.90
N TRP A 448 -6.65 -12.60 13.85
CA TRP A 448 -7.36 -13.88 13.75
C TRP A 448 -6.96 -14.63 12.48
N GLU A 449 -6.96 -15.96 12.52
CA GLU A 449 -6.65 -16.79 11.37
C GLU A 449 -7.89 -16.93 10.47
N LEU A 450 -7.72 -16.75 9.16
CA LEU A 450 -8.74 -17.11 8.18
C LEU A 450 -8.88 -18.63 8.07
N SER A 451 -10.12 -19.13 7.99
CA SER A 451 -10.38 -20.55 7.75
C SER A 451 -9.65 -21.07 6.50
N LYS A 452 -9.12 -22.29 6.61
CA LYS A 452 -8.46 -23.01 5.51
C LYS A 452 -9.51 -23.66 4.60
N LEU A 453 -9.13 -23.91 3.34
CA LEU A 453 -9.98 -24.58 2.34
C LEU A 453 -9.84 -26.10 2.40
#